data_AF-A0A5B8TGU7-F1
#
_entry.id   AF-A0A5B8TGU7-F1
#
_cell.length_a   1.000
_cell.length_b   1.000
_cell.length_c   1.000
_cell.angle_alpha   90.00
_cell.angle_beta   90.00
_cell.angle_gamma   90.00
#
_symmetry.space_group_name_H-M   'P 1'
#
loop_
_entity.id
_entity.type
_entity.pdbx_description
1 polymer ?
#
loop_
_entity_poly.entity_id
_entity_poly.type
_entity_poly.pdbx_seq_one_letter_code
_entity_poly.pdbx_strand_id
1 'polypeptide(L)'
;MDHSNGVVGVLKKFKNKYPDLYEFILFNIMSNVATITNFIVLWLGTGIFFKGLDSSFNWWIFHYNASQGGLGGFLSFLVAYICAQIVNFIVQRKVVFGATVQIKKVLFWYVLTVAVAGIISVWLPPYIIQQLTPIIGGWAATVANIVNIVIQVVINYPMMKFVIMK
;
A
#
# COMPACT_ATOMS: atom_id res chain seq x y z
N MET A 1 -7.18 25.03 33.39
CA MET A 1 -5.87 24.37 33.33
C MET A 1 -6.03 23.15 32.43
N ASP A 2 -5.67 23.28 31.16
CA ASP A 2 -5.81 22.21 30.17
C ASP A 2 -4.62 21.26 30.30
N HIS A 3 -4.85 20.09 30.92
CA HIS A 3 -3.91 18.99 30.97
C HIS A 3 -3.83 18.30 29.58
N SER A 4 -3.51 19.06 28.53
CA SER A 4 -3.15 18.44 27.26
C SER A 4 -1.77 17.80 27.47
N ASN A 5 -1.74 16.46 27.56
CA ASN A 5 -0.52 15.64 27.61
C ASN A 5 0.56 16.29 26.74
N GLY A 6 1.74 16.61 27.30
CA GLY A 6 2.75 17.46 26.64
C GLY A 6 3.08 17.05 25.19
N VAL A 7 2.97 15.75 24.88
CA VAL A 7 3.10 15.19 23.54
C VAL A 7 2.04 15.70 22.55
N VAL A 8 0.78 15.79 22.96
CA VAL A 8 -0.34 16.28 22.13
C VAL A 8 -0.16 17.77 21.82
N GLY A 9 0.29 18.56 22.81
CA GLY A 9 0.62 19.98 22.62
C GLY A 9 1.77 20.21 21.65
N VAL A 10 2.82 19.37 21.72
CA VAL A 10 3.97 19.41 20.80
C VAL A 10 3.55 19.01 19.38
N LEU A 11 2.75 17.95 19.22
CA LEU A 11 2.22 17.53 17.91
C LEU A 11 1.35 18.61 17.27
N LYS A 12 0.52 19.30 18.06
CA LYS A 12 -0.34 20.38 17.56
C LYS A 12 0.47 21.60 17.09
N LYS A 13 1.53 21.96 17.85
CA LYS A 13 2.48 23.02 17.43
C LYS A 13 3.27 22.63 16.18
N PHE A 14 3.70 21.37 16.09
CA PHE A 14 4.43 20.85 14.92
C PHE A 14 3.55 20.84 13.66
N LYS A 15 2.30 20.36 13.78
CA LYS A 15 1.31 20.39 12.69
C LYS A 15 1.09 21.80 12.15
N ASN A 16 0.97 22.80 13.02
CA ASN A 16 0.76 24.18 12.60
C ASN A 16 2.01 24.80 11.96
N LYS A 17 3.21 24.36 12.37
CA LYS A 17 4.48 24.88 11.85
C LYS A 17 4.91 24.21 10.54
N TYR A 18 4.62 22.92 10.36
CA TYR A 18 4.98 22.13 9.18
C TYR A 18 3.83 21.22 8.73
N PRO A 19 2.75 21.79 8.17
CA PRO A 19 1.55 21.03 7.81
C PRO A 19 1.85 19.94 6.77
N ASP A 20 2.65 20.24 5.75
CA ASP A 20 2.99 19.29 4.69
C ASP A 20 3.79 18.08 5.21
N LEU A 21 4.76 18.34 6.08
CA LEU A 21 5.59 17.29 6.70
C LEU A 21 4.77 16.43 7.66
N TYR A 22 3.85 17.04 8.41
CA TYR A 22 2.91 16.31 9.26
C TYR A 22 2.03 15.35 8.43
N GLU A 23 1.45 15.84 7.33
CA GLU A 23 0.66 15.00 6.41
C GLU A 23 1.49 13.87 5.83
N PHE A 24 2.75 14.13 5.45
CA PHE A 24 3.65 13.11 4.92
C PHE A 24 3.96 12.01 5.95
N ILE A 25 4.29 12.39 7.18
CA ILE A 25 4.55 11.43 8.25
C ILE A 25 3.29 10.62 8.54
N LEU A 26 2.14 11.29 8.68
CA LEU A 26 0.87 10.63 8.97
C LEU A 26 0.44 9.72 7.81
N PHE A 27 0.66 10.12 6.56
CA PHE A 27 0.44 9.29 5.37
C PHE A 27 1.20 7.96 5.46
N ASN A 28 2.50 8.01 5.81
CA ASN A 28 3.33 6.82 5.93
C ASN A 28 2.88 5.93 7.10
N ILE A 29 2.57 6.53 8.25
CA ILE A 29 2.07 5.78 9.42
C ILE A 29 0.75 5.09 9.09
N MET A 30 -0.20 5.83 8.53
CA MET A 30 -1.54 5.33 8.23
C MET A 30 -1.57 4.33 7.07
N SER A 31 -0.60 4.37 6.15
CA SER A 31 -0.44 3.34 5.11
C SER A 31 -0.18 1.94 5.69
N ASN A 32 0.36 1.85 6.91
CA ASN A 32 0.52 0.56 7.60
C ASN A 32 -0.83 -0.07 7.98
N VAL A 33 -1.89 0.73 8.21
CA VAL A 33 -3.23 0.19 8.47
C VAL A 33 -3.74 -0.61 7.27
N ALA A 34 -3.56 -0.07 6.07
CA ALA A 34 -3.89 -0.78 4.83
C ALA A 34 -3.04 -2.03 4.64
N THR A 35 -1.75 -1.97 5.01
CA THR A 35 -0.84 -3.11 4.94
C THR A 35 -1.27 -4.23 5.89
N ILE A 36 -1.67 -3.89 7.11
CA ILE A 36 -2.23 -4.85 8.07
C ILE A 36 -3.54 -5.46 7.53
N THR A 37 -4.43 -4.64 6.95
CA THR A 37 -5.63 -5.15 6.28
C THR A 37 -5.28 -6.14 5.17
N ASN A 38 -4.29 -5.81 4.34
CA ASN A 38 -3.83 -6.70 3.27
C ASN A 38 -3.40 -8.06 3.84
N PHE A 39 -2.58 -8.09 4.88
CA PHE A 39 -2.12 -9.34 5.49
C PHE A 39 -3.27 -10.16 6.09
N ILE A 40 -4.17 -9.52 6.85
CA ILE A 40 -5.31 -10.21 7.45
C ILE A 40 -6.19 -10.83 6.38
N VAL A 41 -6.57 -10.07 5.35
CA VAL A 41 -7.44 -10.56 4.29
C VAL A 41 -6.74 -11.63 3.45
N LEU A 42 -5.43 -11.49 3.22
CA LEU A 42 -4.64 -12.50 2.51
C LEU A 42 -4.65 -13.82 3.27
N TRP A 43 -4.38 -13.81 4.58
CA TRP A 43 -4.39 -15.02 5.42
C TRP A 43 -5.76 -15.69 5.46
N LEU A 44 -6.84 -14.90 5.57
CA LEU A 44 -8.21 -15.42 5.50
C LEU A 44 -8.53 -15.98 4.11
N GLY A 45 -8.07 -15.33 3.05
CA GLY A 45 -8.22 -15.79 1.68
C GLY A 45 -7.56 -17.16 1.47
N THR A 46 -6.26 -17.24 1.77
CA THR A 46 -5.46 -18.45 1.52
C THR A 46 -5.83 -19.60 2.45
N GLY A 47 -6.21 -19.28 3.70
CA GLY A 47 -6.47 -20.28 4.73
C GLY A 47 -7.91 -20.77 4.80
N ILE A 48 -8.88 -19.96 4.33
CA ILE A 48 -10.31 -20.23 4.54
C ILE A 48 -11.08 -20.13 3.22
N PHE A 49 -11.14 -18.95 2.61
CA PHE A 49 -12.10 -18.68 1.52
C PHE A 49 -11.77 -19.39 0.20
N PHE A 50 -10.48 -19.48 -0.13
CA PHE A 50 -10.02 -20.00 -1.41
C PHE A 50 -9.18 -21.27 -1.26
N LYS A 51 -9.27 -21.92 -0.10
CA LYS A 51 -8.56 -23.16 0.21
C LYS A 51 -9.04 -24.28 -0.73
N GLY A 52 -8.09 -24.94 -1.40
CA GLY A 52 -8.36 -26.06 -2.33
C GLY A 52 -8.50 -25.66 -3.81
N LEU A 53 -8.30 -24.38 -4.14
CA LEU A 53 -8.16 -23.92 -5.54
C LEU A 53 -6.70 -24.03 -5.99
N ASP A 54 -6.20 -25.26 -6.08
CA ASP A 54 -4.77 -25.56 -6.27
C ASP A 54 -4.34 -25.61 -7.76
N SER A 55 -5.24 -25.25 -8.68
CA SER A 55 -4.90 -25.18 -10.10
C SER A 55 -3.84 -24.09 -10.33
N SER A 56 -2.85 -24.40 -11.17
CA SER A 56 -1.85 -23.40 -11.54
C SER A 56 -2.51 -22.28 -12.35
N PHE A 57 -2.24 -21.03 -11.98
CA PHE A 57 -2.79 -19.86 -12.64
C PHE A 57 -1.65 -19.01 -13.20
N ASN A 58 -1.70 -18.76 -14.50
CA ASN A 58 -0.73 -17.94 -15.21
C ASN A 58 -1.48 -16.93 -16.07
N TRP A 59 -1.35 -15.64 -15.75
CA TRP A 59 -1.96 -14.57 -16.53
C TRP A 59 -1.10 -13.30 -16.49
N TRP A 60 -0.60 -12.91 -17.67
CA TRP A 60 0.24 -11.74 -17.89
C TRP A 60 1.47 -11.71 -16.97
N ILE A 61 1.51 -10.83 -15.97
CA ILE A 61 2.62 -10.72 -14.99
C ILE A 61 2.42 -11.62 -13.75
N PHE A 62 1.26 -12.28 -13.62
CA PHE A 62 0.94 -13.10 -12.47
C PHE A 62 1.20 -14.58 -12.77
N HIS A 63 2.16 -15.16 -12.06
CA HIS A 63 2.54 -16.57 -12.16
C HIS A 63 2.37 -17.22 -10.79
N TYR A 64 1.28 -17.98 -10.63
CA TYR A 64 0.93 -18.70 -9.40
C TYR A 64 0.92 -20.20 -9.66
N ASN A 65 2.01 -20.86 -9.29
CA ASN A 65 2.10 -22.32 -9.34
C ASN A 65 1.21 -22.97 -8.27
N ALA A 66 0.76 -24.20 -8.51
CA ALA A 66 0.01 -24.98 -7.52
C ALA A 66 0.70 -25.05 -6.14
N SER A 67 2.03 -25.21 -6.13
CA SER A 67 2.86 -25.23 -4.92
C SER A 67 2.98 -23.87 -4.21
N GLN A 68 2.61 -22.78 -4.88
CA GLN A 68 2.65 -21.41 -4.36
C GLN A 68 1.24 -20.86 -4.12
N GLY A 69 0.24 -21.75 -3.99
CA GLY A 69 -1.15 -21.41 -3.71
C GLY A 69 -2.06 -21.36 -4.93
N GLY A 70 -1.53 -21.49 -6.16
CA GLY A 70 -2.32 -21.58 -7.38
C GLY A 70 -3.33 -20.44 -7.56
N LEU A 71 -4.46 -20.77 -8.16
CA LEU A 71 -5.60 -19.86 -8.34
C LEU A 71 -6.10 -19.30 -7.00
N GLY A 72 -6.12 -20.11 -5.93
CA GLY A 72 -6.54 -19.68 -4.61
C GLY A 72 -5.66 -18.58 -4.03
N GLY A 73 -4.34 -18.71 -4.19
CA GLY A 73 -3.36 -17.70 -3.80
C GLY A 73 -3.55 -16.39 -4.57
N PHE A 74 -3.77 -16.48 -5.88
CA PHE A 74 -4.05 -15.30 -6.71
C PHE A 74 -5.32 -14.57 -6.30
N LEU A 75 -6.44 -15.29 -6.10
CA LEU A 75 -7.71 -14.69 -5.69
C LEU A 75 -7.60 -14.07 -4.30
N SER A 76 -6.88 -14.72 -3.38
CA SER A 76 -6.61 -14.21 -2.05
C SER A 76 -5.83 -12.90 -2.10
N PHE A 77 -4.77 -12.84 -2.93
CA PHE A 77 -4.00 -11.63 -3.17
C PHE A 77 -4.88 -10.52 -3.76
N LEU A 78 -5.70 -10.81 -4.76
CA LEU A 78 -6.53 -9.81 -5.43
C LEU A 78 -7.56 -9.21 -4.46
N VAL A 79 -8.25 -10.05 -3.69
CA VAL A 79 -9.23 -9.60 -2.68
C VAL A 79 -8.53 -8.80 -1.58
N ALA A 80 -7.41 -9.30 -1.07
CA ALA A 80 -6.62 -8.61 -0.05
C ALA A 80 -6.17 -7.23 -0.53
N TYR A 81 -5.66 -7.15 -1.75
CA TYR A 81 -5.22 -5.91 -2.36
C TYR A 81 -6.38 -4.92 -2.49
N ILE A 82 -7.53 -5.34 -3.03
CA ILE A 82 -8.71 -4.47 -3.17
C ILE A 82 -9.16 -3.95 -1.80
N CYS A 83 -9.29 -4.83 -0.79
CA CYS A 83 -9.68 -4.43 0.56
C CYS A 83 -8.69 -3.44 1.18
N ALA A 84 -7.39 -3.71 1.06
CA ALA A 84 -6.33 -2.82 1.55
C ALA A 84 -6.41 -1.45 0.90
N GLN A 85 -6.66 -1.38 -0.40
CA GLN A 85 -6.75 -0.13 -1.13
C GLN A 85 -8.01 0.67 -0.77
N ILE A 86 -9.13 0.00 -0.49
CA ILE A 86 -10.33 0.66 0.05
C ILE A 86 -10.05 1.25 1.43
N VAL A 87 -9.43 0.47 2.34
CA VAL A 87 -9.06 0.96 3.68
C VAL A 87 -8.09 2.13 3.58
N ASN A 88 -7.06 2.02 2.75
CA ASN A 88 -6.10 3.10 2.51
C ASN A 88 -6.82 4.38 2.07
N PHE A 89 -7.70 4.29 1.08
CA PHE A 89 -8.47 5.46 0.62
C PHE A 89 -9.27 6.12 1.75
N ILE A 90 -10.01 5.32 2.53
CA ILE A 90 -10.87 5.83 3.60
C ILE A 90 -10.03 6.49 4.70
N VAL A 91 -8.99 5.78 5.16
CA VAL A 91 -8.11 6.23 6.23
C VAL A 91 -7.39 7.50 5.82
N GLN A 92 -6.85 7.54 4.61
CA GLN A 92 -6.08 8.69 4.13
C GLN A 92 -6.99 9.90 3.91
N ARG A 93 -8.18 9.68 3.34
CA ARG A 93 -9.19 10.74 3.18
C ARG A 93 -9.61 11.34 4.51
N LYS A 94 -9.96 10.51 5.49
CA LYS A 94 -10.56 10.97 6.76
C LYS A 94 -9.53 11.43 7.79
N VAL A 95 -8.43 10.69 7.94
CA VAL A 95 -7.46 10.89 9.03
C VAL A 95 -6.31 11.77 8.60
N VAL A 96 -5.79 11.58 7.38
CA VAL A 96 -4.58 12.26 6.93
C VAL A 96 -4.90 13.62 6.33
N PHE A 97 -5.79 13.65 5.34
CA PHE A 97 -6.13 14.89 4.62
C PHE A 97 -7.40 15.56 5.12
N GLY A 98 -8.24 14.88 5.90
CA GLY A 98 -9.50 15.43 6.41
C GLY A 98 -10.47 15.89 5.30
N ALA A 99 -10.34 15.34 4.10
CA ALA A 99 -10.97 15.88 2.90
C ALA A 99 -12.45 15.43 2.79
N THR A 100 -13.33 16.36 2.43
CA THR A 100 -14.77 16.12 2.25
C THR A 100 -15.17 15.92 0.78
N VAL A 101 -14.19 15.77 -0.12
CA VAL A 101 -14.38 15.64 -1.58
C VAL A 101 -15.31 14.49 -1.94
N GLN A 102 -16.13 14.67 -2.99
CA GLN A 102 -17.03 13.63 -3.48
C GLN A 102 -16.23 12.44 -4.02
N ILE A 103 -16.43 11.26 -3.42
CA ILE A 103 -15.70 10.03 -3.75
C ILE A 103 -15.78 9.72 -5.25
N LYS A 104 -16.95 9.88 -5.88
CA LYS A 104 -17.16 9.57 -7.31
C LYS A 104 -16.22 10.34 -8.24
N LYS A 105 -15.82 11.57 -7.90
CA LYS A 105 -14.93 12.41 -8.73
C LYS A 105 -13.47 11.95 -8.68
N VAL A 106 -13.06 11.39 -7.55
CA VAL A 106 -11.65 11.10 -7.25
C VAL A 106 -11.33 9.61 -7.32
N LEU A 107 -12.37 8.76 -7.29
CA LEU A 107 -12.25 7.30 -7.34
C LEU A 107 -11.52 6.83 -8.59
N PHE A 108 -11.83 7.40 -9.77
CA PHE A 108 -11.16 7.03 -11.01
C PHE A 108 -9.64 7.24 -10.93
N TRP A 109 -9.21 8.43 -10.49
CA TRP A 109 -7.81 8.76 -10.31
C TRP A 109 -7.13 7.91 -9.25
N TYR A 110 -7.84 7.60 -8.16
CA TYR A 110 -7.32 6.70 -7.12
C TYR A 110 -7.09 5.29 -7.65
N VAL A 111 -8.08 4.69 -8.31
CA VAL A 111 -7.98 3.34 -8.88
C VAL A 111 -6.85 3.28 -9.91
N LEU A 112 -6.73 4.30 -10.76
CA LEU A 112 -5.66 4.38 -11.75
C LEU A 112 -4.27 4.44 -11.07
N THR A 113 -4.12 5.28 -10.05
CA THR A 113 -2.86 5.44 -9.30
C THR A 113 -2.46 4.11 -8.67
N VAL A 114 -3.40 3.48 -7.98
CA VAL A 114 -3.21 2.20 -7.30
C VAL A 114 -2.86 1.10 -8.30
N ALA A 115 -3.57 1.00 -9.43
CA ALA A 115 -3.29 0.01 -10.46
C ALA A 115 -1.86 0.15 -11.02
N VAL A 116 -1.46 1.37 -11.38
CA VAL A 116 -0.10 1.66 -11.88
C VAL A 116 0.94 1.34 -10.82
N ALA A 117 0.75 1.82 -9.59
CA ALA A 117 1.67 1.56 -8.49
C ALA A 117 1.76 0.06 -8.13
N GLY A 118 0.64 -0.66 -8.21
CA GLY A 118 0.57 -2.11 -8.01
C GLY A 118 1.32 -2.89 -9.08
N ILE A 119 1.16 -2.55 -10.37
CA ILE A 119 1.91 -3.18 -11.47
C ILE A 119 3.42 -2.97 -11.28
N ILE A 120 3.83 -1.74 -10.95
CA ILE A 120 5.23 -1.43 -10.65
C ILE A 120 5.71 -2.25 -9.46
N SER A 121 4.90 -2.38 -8.40
CA SER A 121 5.26 -3.16 -7.21
C SER A 121 5.43 -4.65 -7.46
N VAL A 122 4.76 -5.21 -8.47
CA VAL A 122 4.87 -6.63 -8.81
C VAL A 122 6.10 -6.87 -9.70
N TRP A 123 6.36 -5.97 -10.65
CA TRP A 123 7.42 -6.15 -11.64
C TRP A 123 8.79 -5.69 -11.16
N LEU A 124 8.86 -4.60 -10.39
CA LEU A 124 10.11 -3.94 -10.05
C LEU A 124 11.00 -4.74 -9.07
N PRO A 125 10.48 -5.34 -7.98
CA PRO A 125 11.35 -6.05 -7.05
C PRO A 125 12.09 -7.23 -7.69
N PRO A 126 11.44 -8.13 -8.49
CA PRO A 126 12.15 -9.18 -9.22
C PRO A 126 13.25 -8.64 -10.14
N TYR A 127 12.99 -7.54 -10.85
CA TYR A 127 13.98 -6.90 -11.72
C TYR A 127 15.20 -6.41 -10.92
N ILE A 128 14.98 -5.67 -9.82
CA ILE A 128 16.07 -5.17 -8.97
C ILE A 128 16.85 -6.34 -8.34
N ILE A 129 16.16 -7.38 -7.87
CA ILE A 129 16.80 -8.57 -7.29
C ILE A 129 17.72 -9.22 -8.33
N GLN A 130 17.26 -9.43 -9.55
CA GLN A 130 18.06 -10.04 -10.61
C GLN A 130 19.35 -9.25 -10.89
N GLN A 131 19.26 -7.91 -10.90
CA GLN A 131 20.41 -7.05 -11.17
C GLN A 131 21.38 -6.95 -9.99
N LEU A 132 20.88 -6.99 -8.76
CA LEU A 132 21.68 -6.80 -7.55
C LEU A 132 22.21 -8.10 -6.94
N THR A 133 21.57 -9.24 -7.19
CA THR A 133 22.01 -10.55 -6.67
C THR A 133 23.48 -10.85 -7.00
N PRO A 134 24.00 -10.58 -8.23
CA PRO A 134 25.41 -10.80 -8.55
C PRO A 134 26.39 -9.91 -7.76
N ILE A 135 25.91 -8.79 -7.20
CA ILE A 135 26.75 -7.76 -6.56
C ILE A 135 26.70 -7.88 -5.03
N ILE A 136 25.50 -8.04 -4.46
CA ILE A 136 25.25 -7.99 -3.02
C ILE A 136 24.58 -9.24 -2.45
N GLY A 137 24.37 -10.27 -3.28
CA GLY A 137 23.81 -11.56 -2.88
C GLY A 137 22.45 -11.43 -2.20
N GLY A 138 22.31 -12.03 -1.02
CA GLY A 138 21.04 -12.06 -0.26
C GLY A 138 20.48 -10.69 0.15
N TRP A 139 21.30 -9.63 0.14
CA TRP A 139 20.82 -8.27 0.42
C TRP A 139 19.98 -7.66 -0.71
N ALA A 140 20.03 -8.25 -1.91
CA ALA A 140 19.30 -7.77 -3.08
C ALA A 140 17.79 -7.67 -2.83
N ALA A 141 17.20 -8.65 -2.11
CA ALA A 141 15.78 -8.62 -1.76
C ALA A 141 15.42 -7.45 -0.83
N THR A 142 16.26 -7.18 0.17
CA THR A 142 16.05 -6.05 1.08
C THR A 142 16.13 -4.72 0.35
N VAL A 143 17.14 -4.54 -0.51
CA VAL A 143 17.29 -3.32 -1.30
C VAL A 143 16.11 -3.14 -2.26
N ALA A 144 15.69 -4.20 -2.95
CA ALA A 144 14.54 -4.17 -3.83
C ALA A 144 13.25 -3.76 -3.10
N ASN A 145 13.04 -4.27 -1.88
CA ASN A 145 11.90 -3.88 -1.05
C ASN A 145 11.95 -2.41 -0.61
N ILE A 146 13.13 -1.91 -0.21
CA ILE A 146 13.32 -0.50 0.16
C ILE A 146 12.99 0.40 -1.04
N VAL A 147 13.55 0.09 -2.21
CA VAL A 147 13.30 0.85 -3.44
C VAL A 147 11.81 0.83 -3.80
N ASN A 148 11.17 -0.34 -3.69
CA ASN A 148 9.74 -0.45 -3.93
C ASN A 148 8.93 0.45 -2.98
N ILE A 149 9.20 0.41 -1.67
CA ILE A 149 8.50 1.26 -0.68
C ILE A 149 8.69 2.75 -1.02
N VAL A 150 9.90 3.18 -1.34
CA VAL A 150 10.18 4.58 -1.70
C VAL A 150 9.36 4.98 -2.93
N ILE A 151 9.33 4.17 -3.97
CA ILE A 151 8.54 4.44 -5.18
C ILE A 151 7.05 4.48 -4.87
N GLN A 152 6.54 3.56 -4.03
CA GLN A 152 5.15 3.60 -3.59
C GLN A 152 4.80 4.91 -2.89
N VAL A 153 5.68 5.41 -2.02
CA VAL A 153 5.46 6.69 -1.32
C VAL A 153 5.53 7.87 -2.29
N VAL A 154 6.52 7.89 -3.19
CA VAL A 154 6.73 8.95 -4.19
C VAL A 154 5.58 9.02 -5.20
N ILE A 155 4.93 7.91 -5.52
CA ILE A 155 3.74 7.90 -6.40
C ILE A 155 2.49 8.25 -5.61
N ASN A 156 2.22 7.54 -4.52
CA ASN A 156 0.92 7.63 -3.85
C ASN A 156 0.76 8.94 -3.06
N TYR A 157 1.80 9.44 -2.39
CA TYR A 157 1.66 10.67 -1.59
C TYR A 157 1.30 11.90 -2.43
N PRO A 158 2.03 12.23 -3.52
CA PRO A 158 1.68 13.37 -4.36
C PRO A 158 0.32 13.22 -5.04
N MET A 159 -0.01 12.02 -5.55
CA MET A 159 -1.32 11.78 -6.18
C MET A 159 -2.46 11.99 -5.18
N MET A 160 -2.31 11.47 -3.97
CA MET A 160 -3.29 11.64 -2.90
C MET A 160 -3.45 13.10 -2.51
N LYS A 161 -2.33 13.80 -2.30
CA LYS A 161 -2.33 15.19 -1.85
C LYS A 161 -2.83 16.18 -2.92
N PHE A 162 -2.35 16.07 -4.15
CA PHE A 162 -2.54 17.11 -5.15
C PHE A 162 -3.70 16.84 -6.13
N VAL A 163 -4.13 15.58 -6.28
CA VAL A 163 -5.16 15.21 -7.26
C VAL A 163 -6.42 14.70 -6.56
N ILE A 164 -6.28 13.80 -5.60
CA ILE A 164 -7.41 13.03 -5.04
C ILE A 164 -8.09 13.75 -3.87
N MET A 165 -7.35 14.57 -3.12
CA MET A 165 -7.85 15.22 -1.90
C MET A 165 -7.97 16.75 -2.01
N LYS A 166 -7.80 17.33 -3.21
CA LYS A 166 -8.22 18.70 -3.53
C LYS A 166 -9.73 18.75 -3.76
#